data_AF-A0A496ZG57-F1
#
_entry.id   AF-A0A496ZG57-F1
#
_cell.length_a   1.000
_cell.length_b   1.000
_cell.length_c   1.000
_cell.angle_alpha   90.00
_cell.angle_beta   90.00
_cell.angle_gamma   90.00
#
_symmetry.space_group_name_H-M   'P 1'
#
loop_
_entity.id
_entity.type
_entity.pdbx_description
1 polymer ?
#
loop_
_entity_poly.entity_id
_entity_poly.type
_entity_poly.pdbx_seq_one_letter_code
_entity_poly.pdbx_strand_id
1 'polypeptide(L)'
;MKTNIMKPISLFIVLIAFLCLTGNVSAAENYKLDYQAKVKQNDGTIGIIAGVINYVCPKLVPGSTKICNPDDPVGSAVGVQKYMEQNWDKEEDDIEDAEMPELLNKKAALQFWDAVEQFKMHYPYREKAAKAAEKDDWYNAFLNEEMAWQYLVKCASRGIFAKKIVDGE
;
A
#
# COMPACT_ATOMS: atom_id res chain seq x y z
N MET A 1 -22.87 -26.91 18.93
CA MET A 1 -22.44 -26.77 17.52
C MET A 1 -21.29 -25.79 17.48
N LYS A 2 -20.06 -26.25 17.23
CA LYS A 2 -18.90 -25.36 17.02
C LYS A 2 -18.97 -24.83 15.59
N THR A 3 -19.37 -23.59 15.41
CA THR A 3 -19.24 -22.88 14.14
C THR A 3 -17.76 -22.59 13.90
N ASN A 4 -17.15 -23.30 12.95
CA ASN A 4 -15.82 -22.99 12.45
C ASN A 4 -15.86 -21.61 11.80
N ILE A 5 -15.39 -20.60 12.53
CA ILE A 5 -15.07 -19.29 11.97
C ILE A 5 -13.85 -19.51 11.08
N MET A 6 -14.08 -19.72 9.78
CA MET A 6 -13.02 -19.70 8.78
C MET A 6 -12.31 -18.35 8.89
N LYS A 7 -11.04 -18.39 9.32
CA LYS A 7 -10.18 -17.22 9.43
C LYS A 7 -10.13 -16.49 8.08
N PRO A 8 -10.51 -15.20 7.97
CA PRO A 8 -10.42 -14.45 6.72
C PRO A 8 -8.99 -14.30 6.21
N ILE A 9 -8.00 -14.59 7.05
CA ILE A 9 -6.56 -14.63 6.72
C ILE A 9 -6.27 -15.64 5.58
N SER A 10 -7.05 -16.72 5.48
CA SER A 10 -6.81 -17.76 4.46
C SER A 10 -7.23 -17.33 3.06
N LEU A 11 -8.15 -16.37 2.90
CA LEU A 11 -8.56 -15.91 1.57
C LEU A 11 -7.53 -14.96 0.94
N PHE A 12 -6.84 -14.19 1.77
CA PHE A 12 -5.87 -13.19 1.32
C PHE A 12 -4.58 -13.82 0.78
N ILE A 13 -4.12 -14.90 1.43
CA ILE A 13 -2.95 -15.68 0.99
C ILE A 13 -3.25 -16.42 -0.32
N VAL A 14 -4.48 -16.92 -0.49
CA VAL A 14 -4.92 -17.59 -1.73
C VAL A 14 -5.03 -16.58 -2.88
N LEU A 15 -5.46 -15.34 -2.62
CA LEU A 15 -5.53 -14.30 -3.66
C LEU A 15 -4.13 -13.88 -4.14
N ILE A 16 -3.16 -13.74 -3.23
CA ILE A 16 -1.75 -13.46 -3.59
C ILE A 16 -1.14 -14.62 -4.38
N ALA A 17 -1.43 -15.87 -4.01
CA ALA A 17 -0.96 -17.04 -4.75
C ALA A 17 -1.55 -17.13 -6.17
N PHE A 18 -2.80 -16.68 -6.38
CA PHE A 18 -3.41 -16.59 -7.71
C PHE A 18 -2.83 -15.46 -8.56
N LEU A 19 -2.39 -14.35 -7.94
CA LEU A 19 -1.71 -13.24 -8.64
C LEU A 19 -0.28 -13.60 -9.09
N CYS A 20 0.33 -14.63 -8.50
CA CYS A 20 1.69 -15.07 -8.82
C CYS A 20 1.77 -16.14 -9.92
N LEU A 21 0.64 -16.64 -10.45
CA LEU A 21 0.59 -17.82 -11.34
C LEU A 21 0.42 -17.52 -12.85
N THR A 22 0.42 -16.26 -13.28
CA THR A 22 0.34 -15.92 -14.72
C THR A 22 1.74 -15.78 -15.33
N GLY A 23 2.47 -16.88 -15.46
CA GLY A 23 3.81 -16.84 -16.03
C GLY A 23 4.25 -18.15 -16.65
N ASN A 24 3.68 -18.49 -17.81
CA ASN A 24 4.30 -19.37 -18.82
C ASN A 24 3.43 -19.40 -20.08
N VAL A 25 3.79 -18.65 -21.15
CA VAL A 25 3.88 -19.18 -22.52
C VAL A 25 4.77 -18.26 -23.38
N SER A 26 5.76 -18.87 -24.03
CA SER A 26 6.55 -18.36 -25.16
C SER A 26 5.68 -17.84 -26.32
N ALA A 27 5.31 -16.56 -26.28
CA ALA A 27 4.79 -15.79 -27.40
C ALA A 27 5.73 -14.60 -27.61
N ALA A 28 5.83 -14.06 -28.84
CA ALA A 28 6.58 -12.83 -29.08
C ALA A 28 6.21 -11.78 -28.03
N GLU A 29 7.20 -11.23 -27.31
CA GLU A 29 6.98 -10.33 -26.17
C GLU A 29 6.09 -9.15 -26.61
N ASN A 30 4.85 -9.14 -26.13
CA ASN A 30 3.90 -8.08 -26.43
C ASN A 30 3.82 -7.15 -25.24
N TYR A 31 4.87 -6.34 -25.08
CA TYR A 31 5.00 -5.42 -23.96
C TYR A 31 3.83 -4.45 -23.81
N LYS A 32 3.05 -4.19 -24.87
CA LYS A 32 1.83 -3.40 -24.77
C LYS A 32 0.75 -4.13 -23.97
N LEU A 33 0.52 -5.41 -24.26
CA LEU A 33 -0.44 -6.22 -23.50
C LEU A 33 0.07 -6.44 -22.07
N ASP A 34 1.37 -6.69 -21.89
CA ASP A 34 1.96 -6.88 -20.57
C ASP A 34 1.86 -5.63 -19.71
N TYR A 35 2.14 -4.45 -20.29
CA TYR A 35 1.91 -3.16 -19.65
C TYR A 35 0.44 -2.99 -19.21
N GLN A 36 -0.52 -3.24 -20.10
CA GLN A 36 -1.95 -3.12 -19.77
C GLN A 36 -2.38 -4.09 -18.66
N ALA A 37 -1.89 -5.32 -18.69
CA ALA A 37 -2.13 -6.30 -17.65
C ALA A 37 -1.54 -5.85 -16.31
N LYS A 38 -0.33 -5.28 -16.33
CA LYS A 38 0.35 -4.77 -15.14
C LYS A 38 -0.33 -3.55 -14.54
N VAL A 39 -0.81 -2.61 -15.36
CA VAL A 39 -1.64 -1.49 -14.90
C VAL A 39 -2.85 -1.99 -14.13
N LYS A 40 -3.58 -2.97 -14.69
CA LYS A 40 -4.75 -3.58 -14.03
C LYS A 40 -4.37 -4.27 -12.72
N GLN A 41 -3.23 -4.96 -12.66
CA GLN A 41 -2.72 -5.57 -11.43
C GLN A 41 -2.40 -4.52 -10.36
N ASN A 42 -1.76 -3.42 -10.75
CA ASN A 42 -1.43 -2.31 -9.84
C ASN A 42 -2.69 -1.64 -9.29
N ASP A 43 -3.65 -1.31 -10.15
CA ASP A 43 -4.93 -0.72 -9.74
C ASP A 43 -5.70 -1.63 -8.78
N GLY A 44 -5.74 -2.95 -9.06
CA GLY A 44 -6.34 -3.94 -8.16
C GLY A 44 -5.62 -4.02 -6.80
N THR A 45 -4.28 -3.96 -6.81
CA THR A 45 -3.47 -3.97 -5.59
C THR A 45 -3.72 -2.72 -4.73
N ILE A 46 -3.88 -1.54 -5.36
CA ILE A 46 -4.24 -0.29 -4.67
C ILE A 46 -5.60 -0.44 -3.98
N GLY A 47 -6.59 -1.05 -4.63
CA GLY A 47 -7.90 -1.32 -4.03
C GLY A 47 -7.81 -2.21 -2.78
N ILE A 48 -6.92 -3.20 -2.79
CA ILE A 48 -6.66 -4.05 -1.62
C ILE A 48 -6.00 -3.25 -0.49
N ILE A 49 -4.99 -2.43 -0.81
CA ILE A 49 -4.30 -1.55 0.15
C ILE A 49 -5.29 -0.57 0.79
N ALA A 50 -6.19 0.02 0.00
CA ALA A 50 -7.27 0.88 0.49
C ALA A 50 -8.14 0.19 1.55
N GLY A 51 -8.51 -1.08 1.34
CA GLY A 51 -9.23 -1.87 2.33
C GLY A 51 -8.46 -2.04 3.64
N VAL A 52 -7.14 -2.25 3.58
CA VAL A 52 -6.28 -2.32 4.77
C VAL A 52 -6.22 -0.98 5.48
N ILE A 53 -6.06 0.13 4.75
CA ILE A 53 -6.02 1.48 5.33
C ILE A 53 -7.32 1.76 6.11
N ASN A 54 -8.48 1.51 5.49
CA ASN A 54 -9.78 1.72 6.13
C ASN A 54 -9.94 0.91 7.42
N TYR A 55 -9.37 -0.31 7.45
CA TYR A 55 -9.38 -1.13 8.66
C TYR A 55 -8.43 -0.61 9.74
N VAL A 56 -7.22 -0.19 9.36
CA VAL A 56 -6.13 0.13 10.28
C VAL A 56 -6.26 1.56 10.83
N CYS A 57 -6.59 2.55 10.00
CA CYS A 57 -6.64 3.97 10.37
C CYS A 57 -7.36 4.27 11.70
N PRO A 58 -8.61 3.83 11.94
CA PRO A 58 -9.33 4.14 13.18
C PRO A 58 -8.73 3.48 14.44
N LYS A 59 -7.74 2.60 14.27
CA LYS A 59 -6.97 1.97 15.36
C LYS A 59 -5.60 2.62 15.58
N LEU A 60 -5.24 3.61 14.77
CA LEU A 60 -3.98 4.34 14.88
C LEU A 60 -4.16 5.70 15.56
N VAL A 61 -5.21 6.42 15.19
CA VAL A 61 -5.46 7.80 15.64
C VAL A 61 -6.80 7.93 16.35
N PRO A 62 -6.95 8.86 17.32
CA PRO A 62 -8.22 9.09 18.00
C PRO A 62 -9.34 9.47 17.02
N GLY A 63 -10.56 8.94 17.24
CA GLY A 63 -11.70 9.23 16.37
C GLY A 63 -12.12 10.71 16.32
N SER A 64 -11.77 11.48 17.35
CA SER A 64 -11.97 12.94 17.41
C SER A 64 -11.23 13.71 16.31
N THR A 65 -10.16 13.14 15.75
CA THR A 65 -9.34 13.78 14.71
C THR A 65 -10.05 13.90 13.36
N LYS A 66 -11.10 13.08 13.11
CA LYS A 66 -11.82 13.00 11.82
C LYS A 66 -10.92 12.71 10.61
N ILE A 67 -9.73 12.12 10.84
CA ILE A 67 -8.76 11.80 9.79
C ILE A 67 -9.23 10.62 8.92
N CYS A 68 -9.80 9.59 9.56
CA CYS A 68 -10.13 8.35 8.88
C CYS A 68 -11.46 8.48 8.12
N ASN A 69 -11.37 8.62 6.79
CA ASN A 69 -12.49 8.64 5.86
C ASN A 69 -12.44 7.40 4.96
N PRO A 70 -13.39 6.45 5.09
CA PRO A 70 -13.39 5.23 4.29
C PRO A 70 -13.61 5.48 2.79
N ASP A 71 -14.20 6.62 2.41
CA ASP A 71 -14.37 7.03 1.01
C ASP A 71 -13.11 7.68 0.41
N ASP A 72 -12.14 8.05 1.26
CA ASP A 72 -10.82 8.56 0.86
C ASP A 72 -9.70 7.86 1.65
N PRO A 73 -9.37 6.59 1.31
CA PRO A 73 -8.36 5.81 2.01
C PRO A 73 -6.96 6.43 1.86
N VAL A 74 -6.63 6.96 0.68
CA VAL A 74 -5.32 7.59 0.44
C VAL A 74 -5.19 8.88 1.25
N GLY A 75 -6.22 9.73 1.26
CA GLY A 75 -6.26 10.92 2.09
C GLY A 75 -6.21 10.60 3.58
N SER A 76 -6.87 9.53 4.02
CA SER A 76 -6.78 9.01 5.39
C SER A 76 -5.34 8.62 5.75
N ALA A 77 -4.65 7.91 4.85
CA ALA A 77 -3.27 7.49 5.08
C ALA A 77 -2.31 8.68 5.21
N VAL A 78 -2.43 9.66 4.31
CA VAL A 78 -1.67 10.91 4.37
C VAL A 78 -2.04 11.73 5.61
N GLY A 79 -3.31 11.73 6.01
CA GLY A 79 -3.80 12.41 7.21
C GLY A 79 -3.19 11.82 8.48
N VAL A 80 -3.07 10.49 8.58
CA VAL A 80 -2.37 9.82 9.69
C VAL A 80 -0.90 10.21 9.73
N GLN A 81 -0.19 10.22 8.59
CA GLN A 81 1.20 10.68 8.57
C GLN A 81 1.29 12.13 9.06
N LYS A 82 0.51 13.05 8.48
CA LYS A 82 0.52 14.46 8.89
C LYS A 82 0.19 14.66 10.37
N TYR A 83 -0.67 13.82 10.92
CA TYR A 83 -0.96 13.82 12.35
C TYR A 83 0.29 13.43 13.14
N MET A 84 0.95 12.32 12.79
CA MET A 84 2.22 11.92 13.44
C MET A 84 3.32 12.99 13.32
N GLU A 85 3.35 13.72 12.20
CA GLU A 85 4.36 14.76 11.91
C GLU A 85 4.10 16.10 12.62
N GLN A 86 3.04 16.26 13.43
CA GLN A 86 2.63 17.56 13.98
C GLN A 86 3.70 18.29 14.78
N ASN A 87 4.50 17.56 15.56
CA ASN A 87 5.61 18.13 16.34
C ASN A 87 6.96 17.58 15.90
N TRP A 88 7.04 17.00 14.69
CA TRP A 88 8.28 16.42 14.22
C TRP A 88 9.20 17.50 13.64
N ASP A 89 10.34 17.70 14.27
CA ASP A 89 11.46 18.41 13.67
C ASP A 89 12.24 17.47 12.73
N LYS A 90 12.02 17.65 11.43
CA LYS A 90 12.65 16.83 10.38
C LYS A 90 14.15 17.10 10.23
N GLU A 91 14.66 18.19 10.78
CA GLU A 91 16.07 18.55 10.69
C GLU A 91 16.89 17.97 11.86
N GLU A 92 16.24 17.77 13.01
CA GLU A 92 16.89 17.32 14.24
C GLU A 92 16.68 15.83 14.57
N ASP A 93 15.50 15.27 14.27
CA ASP A 93 15.11 13.94 14.72
C ASP A 93 14.61 13.01 13.60
N ASP A 94 14.75 11.70 13.81
CA ASP A 94 14.02 10.69 13.04
C ASP A 94 12.55 10.62 13.51
N ILE A 95 11.63 10.25 12.61
CA ILE A 95 10.19 10.17 12.96
C ILE A 95 9.92 9.21 14.13
N GLU A 96 10.77 8.19 14.34
CA GLU A 96 10.63 7.22 15.43
C GLU A 96 10.85 7.84 16.82
N ASP A 97 11.72 8.84 16.88
CA ASP A 97 12.17 9.55 18.08
C ASP A 97 11.41 10.86 18.34
N ALA A 98 10.72 11.38 17.31
CA ALA A 98 9.90 12.57 17.39
C ALA A 98 8.83 12.52 18.51
N GLU A 99 8.51 13.68 19.08
CA GLU A 99 7.38 13.84 19.99
C GLU A 99 6.06 13.64 19.24
N MET A 100 5.51 12.43 19.29
CA MET A 100 4.25 12.13 18.61
C MET A 100 3.04 12.60 19.39
N PRO A 101 1.97 13.07 18.71
CA PRO A 101 0.69 13.29 19.37
C PRO A 101 0.10 11.97 19.88
N GLU A 102 -1.03 12.05 20.58
CA GLU A 102 -1.71 10.86 21.11
C GLU A 102 -2.08 9.88 19.98
N LEU A 103 -1.44 8.71 19.99
CA LEU A 103 -1.70 7.60 19.09
C LEU A 103 -2.31 6.45 19.88
N LEU A 104 -3.30 5.77 19.28
CA LEU A 104 -3.93 4.59 19.87
C LEU A 104 -2.98 3.38 19.86
N ASN A 105 -2.04 3.34 18.91
CA ASN A 105 -0.99 2.32 18.82
C ASN A 105 0.26 2.87 18.09
N LYS A 106 1.25 3.37 18.83
CA LYS A 106 2.48 3.98 18.26
C LYS A 106 3.22 3.01 17.31
N LYS A 107 3.40 1.75 17.71
CA LYS A 107 4.15 0.77 16.92
C LYS A 107 3.47 0.48 15.58
N ALA A 108 2.16 0.29 15.58
CA ALA A 108 1.40 0.11 14.34
C ALA A 108 1.40 1.37 13.47
N ALA A 109 1.34 2.55 14.09
CA ALA A 109 1.36 3.83 13.38
C ALA A 109 2.69 4.04 12.65
N LEU A 110 3.82 3.68 13.25
CA LEU A 110 5.14 3.71 12.58
C LEU A 110 5.22 2.74 11.39
N GLN A 111 4.76 1.50 11.55
CA GLN A 111 4.70 0.56 10.42
C GLN A 111 3.78 1.05 9.30
N PHE A 112 2.69 1.71 9.67
CA PHE A 112 1.78 2.32 8.73
C PHE A 112 2.41 3.53 8.03
N TRP A 113 3.12 4.40 8.76
CA TRP A 113 3.85 5.53 8.19
C TRP A 113 4.87 5.07 7.16
N ASP A 114 5.67 4.04 7.47
CA ASP A 114 6.60 3.45 6.51
C ASP A 114 5.88 2.89 5.28
N ALA A 115 4.72 2.24 5.47
CA ALA A 115 3.92 1.72 4.37
C ALA A 115 3.50 2.84 3.42
N VAL A 116 3.13 4.00 3.95
CA VAL A 116 2.74 5.18 3.16
C VAL A 116 3.97 5.77 2.44
N GLU A 117 5.14 5.82 3.05
CA GLU A 117 6.37 6.24 2.35
C GLU A 117 6.70 5.34 1.16
N GLN A 118 6.56 4.02 1.33
CA GLN A 118 6.72 3.11 0.18
C GLN A 118 5.66 3.35 -0.88
N PHE A 119 4.41 3.62 -0.50
CA PHE A 119 3.34 3.92 -1.44
C PHE A 119 3.62 5.19 -2.25
N LYS A 120 4.17 6.26 -1.64
CA LYS A 120 4.51 7.49 -2.37
C LYS A 120 5.48 7.24 -3.52
N MET A 121 6.44 6.33 -3.32
CA MET A 121 7.43 5.97 -4.33
C MET A 121 6.85 5.23 -5.55
N HIS A 122 5.61 4.75 -5.49
CA HIS A 122 4.89 4.17 -6.63
C HIS A 122 4.61 5.22 -7.72
N TYR A 123 4.20 6.44 -7.34
CA TYR A 123 3.69 7.45 -8.27
C TYR A 123 4.71 7.90 -9.34
N PRO A 124 5.99 8.19 -9.01
CA PRO A 124 6.96 8.59 -10.02
C PRO A 124 7.19 7.53 -11.11
N TYR A 125 7.09 6.24 -10.77
CA TYR A 125 7.22 5.16 -11.74
C TYR A 125 5.99 5.02 -12.62
N ARG A 126 4.78 5.19 -12.07
CA ARG A 126 3.53 5.27 -12.86
C ARG A 126 3.58 6.39 -13.89
N GLU A 127 4.06 7.56 -13.48
CA GLU A 127 4.20 8.70 -14.39
C GLU A 127 5.20 8.42 -15.52
N LYS A 128 6.35 7.81 -15.20
CA LYS A 128 7.33 7.38 -16.21
C LYS A 128 6.75 6.31 -17.15
N ALA A 129 5.97 5.37 -16.63
CA ALA A 129 5.33 4.33 -17.42
C ALA A 129 4.34 4.91 -18.43
N ALA A 130 3.46 5.83 -17.98
CA ALA A 130 2.52 6.53 -18.85
C ALA A 130 3.24 7.33 -19.96
N LYS A 131 4.29 8.10 -19.60
CA LYS A 131 5.09 8.86 -20.57
C LYS A 131 5.81 7.99 -21.60
N ALA A 132 6.19 6.76 -21.25
CA ALA A 132 6.78 5.81 -22.19
C ALA A 132 5.72 5.19 -23.11
N ALA A 133 4.55 4.84 -22.56
CA ALA A 133 3.42 4.32 -23.32
C ALA A 133 2.91 5.32 -24.38
N GLU A 134 2.88 6.62 -24.06
CA GLU A 134 2.54 7.69 -25.00
C GLU A 134 3.47 7.77 -26.22
N LYS A 135 4.69 7.24 -26.10
CA LYS A 135 5.71 7.23 -27.15
C LYS A 135 5.82 5.87 -27.86
N ASP A 136 4.87 4.97 -27.64
CA ASP A 136 4.90 3.57 -28.08
C ASP A 136 6.13 2.78 -27.60
N ASP A 137 6.83 3.27 -26.56
CA ASP A 137 7.95 2.59 -25.92
C ASP A 137 7.41 1.61 -24.86
N TRP A 138 6.78 0.55 -25.35
CA TRP A 138 6.04 -0.40 -24.55
C TRP A 138 6.91 -1.17 -23.56
N TYR A 139 8.16 -1.45 -23.92
CA TYR A 139 9.11 -2.11 -23.02
C TYR A 139 9.38 -1.26 -21.78
N ASN A 140 9.73 0.03 -21.97
CA ASN A 140 9.98 0.91 -20.84
C ASN A 140 8.69 1.25 -20.08
N ALA A 141 7.54 1.31 -20.76
CA ALA A 141 6.25 1.46 -20.10
C ALA A 141 5.99 0.30 -19.13
N PHE A 142 6.13 -0.94 -19.63
CA PHE A 142 5.99 -2.15 -18.83
C PHE A 142 6.99 -2.20 -17.66
N LEU A 143 8.29 -1.97 -17.92
CA LEU A 143 9.30 -1.98 -16.87
C LEU A 143 9.03 -0.95 -15.76
N ASN A 144 8.63 0.27 -16.10
CA ASN A 144 8.30 1.27 -15.09
C ASN A 144 7.04 0.87 -14.31
N GLU A 145 6.05 0.23 -14.94
CA GLU A 145 4.87 -0.26 -14.25
C GLU A 145 5.19 -1.43 -13.29
N GLU A 146 6.14 -2.30 -13.65
CA GLU A 146 6.70 -3.32 -12.75
C GLU A 146 7.46 -2.70 -11.57
N MET A 147 8.27 -1.66 -11.82
CA MET A 147 8.94 -0.94 -10.74
C MET A 147 7.94 -0.28 -9.79
N ALA A 148 6.86 0.29 -10.33
CA ALA A 148 5.77 0.84 -9.55
C ALA A 148 5.10 -0.24 -8.67
N TRP A 149 4.91 -1.46 -9.21
CA TRP A 149 4.36 -2.59 -8.49
C TRP A 149 5.22 -3.00 -7.28
N GLN A 150 6.55 -2.99 -7.41
CA GLN A 150 7.46 -3.34 -6.29
C GLN A 150 7.23 -2.47 -5.05
N TYR A 151 6.91 -1.18 -5.25
CA TYR A 151 6.59 -0.27 -4.15
C TYR A 151 5.21 -0.54 -3.53
N LEU A 152 4.23 -0.98 -4.33
CA LEU A 152 2.95 -1.46 -3.80
C LEU A 152 3.13 -2.75 -2.97
N VAL A 153 3.98 -3.68 -3.39
CA VAL A 153 4.29 -4.89 -2.61
C VAL A 153 4.93 -4.54 -1.27
N LYS A 154 5.90 -3.62 -1.25
CA LYS A 154 6.53 -3.13 -0.02
C LYS A 154 5.51 -2.43 0.89
N CYS A 155 4.66 -1.57 0.33
CA CYS A 155 3.56 -0.92 1.04
C CYS A 155 2.62 -1.96 1.67
N ALA A 156 2.14 -2.93 0.88
CA ALA A 156 1.22 -3.96 1.35
C ALA A 156 1.83 -4.82 2.47
N SER A 157 3.11 -5.20 2.35
CA SER A 157 3.83 -5.94 3.38
C SER A 157 3.84 -5.19 4.73
N ARG A 158 4.22 -3.90 4.71
CA ARG A 158 4.25 -3.05 5.90
C ARG A 158 2.85 -2.77 6.46
N GLY A 159 1.87 -2.55 5.58
CA GLY A 159 0.46 -2.39 5.97
C GLY A 159 -0.11 -3.63 6.65
N ILE A 160 0.30 -4.83 6.21
CA ILE A 160 -0.06 -6.11 6.88
C ILE A 160 0.57 -6.19 8.27
N PHE A 161 1.82 -5.75 8.46
CA PHE A 161 2.42 -5.70 9.80
C PHE A 161 1.70 -4.73 10.72
N ALA A 162 1.37 -3.53 10.25
CA ALA A 162 0.55 -2.58 11.00
C ALA A 162 -0.79 -3.22 11.41
N LYS A 163 -1.45 -3.93 10.49
CA LYS A 163 -2.68 -4.67 10.76
C LYS A 163 -2.50 -5.74 11.86
N LYS A 164 -1.46 -6.57 11.78
CA LYS A 164 -1.21 -7.61 12.78
C LYS A 164 -0.99 -7.02 14.17
N ILE A 165 -0.22 -5.93 14.25
CA ILE A 165 0.06 -5.24 15.52
C ILE A 165 -1.22 -4.69 16.14
N VAL A 166 -2.13 -4.08 15.36
CA VAL A 166 -3.42 -3.61 15.91
C VAL A 166 -4.39 -4.74 16.28
N ASP A 167 -4.21 -5.93 15.70
CA ASP A 167 -4.96 -7.13 16.06
C ASP A 167 -4.36 -7.88 17.27
N GLY A 168 -3.16 -7.50 17.72
CA GLY A 168 -2.45 -8.14 18.82
C GLY A 168 -1.73 -9.44 18.45
N GLU A 169 -1.45 -9.67 17.16
CA GLU A 169 -0.65 -10.79 16.61
C GLU A 169 0.85 -10.42 16.48
#